data_AF-A0A834QPL7-F1
#
_entry.id   AF-A0A834QPL7-F1
#
_cell.length_a   1.000
_cell.length_b   1.000
_cell.length_c   1.000
_cell.angle_alpha   90.00
_cell.angle_beta   90.00
_cell.angle_gamma   90.00
#
_symmetry.space_group_name_H-M   'P 1'
#
loop_
_entity.id
_entity.type
_entity.pdbx_description
1 polymer ?
#
loop_
_entity_poly.entity_id
_entity_poly.type
_entity_poly.pdbx_seq_one_letter_code
_entity_poly.pdbx_strand_id
1 'polypeptide(L)'
;MSGREQLNQTLIEEVNVGGTDNLLRACQRRGVPRFVYTSTFNVVFGGQVIRNGDESLPYLPLHLHPDHYSRTKSIAEKKVLEANGSILERVDGVLRTCALRPAGIYGPGEQRHLPRIVSYIERGLFRFVYGDPRSLVEFVHVDNLVQAHILASEALKADKGHIASGQSYFISDGQPVNNFEFFRPLVEGLGYTFPSTRLPLTLIYCFAFLTELIHFILGQLYNFQPFLTRTEVYKTGVTHYFSLEKARRELGYEPQPFDLQEVVEWFKARGHGKSPGSRDSECLIWGGLLAFLLVMSMLTWLPSLTLSA
;
A
#
# COMPACT_ATOMS: atom_id res chain seq x y z
N MET A 1 -4.27 -3.93 2.28
CA MET A 1 -5.50 -4.44 1.63
C MET A 1 -5.96 -3.44 0.58
N SER A 2 -6.64 -3.91 -0.47
CA SER A 2 -7.23 -3.08 -1.53
C SER A 2 -8.62 -3.62 -1.86
N GLY A 3 -9.52 -2.77 -2.32
CA GLY A 3 -10.81 -3.17 -2.88
C GLY A 3 -11.88 -3.57 -1.86
N ARG A 4 -12.86 -4.40 -2.26
CA ARG A 4 -14.09 -4.73 -1.51
C ARG A 4 -13.82 -5.24 -0.10
N GLU A 5 -12.73 -5.96 0.09
CA GLU A 5 -12.36 -6.51 1.40
C GLU A 5 -12.03 -5.40 2.42
N GLN A 6 -11.62 -4.21 2.00
CA GLN A 6 -11.39 -3.06 2.89
C GLN A 6 -12.66 -2.59 3.62
N LEU A 7 -13.84 -2.95 3.09
CA LEU A 7 -15.13 -2.51 3.63
C LEU A 7 -15.60 -3.39 4.81
N ASN A 8 -15.04 -4.59 4.98
CA ASN A 8 -15.40 -5.47 6.10
C ASN A 8 -14.54 -5.14 7.34
N GLN A 9 -14.89 -4.05 8.02
CA GLN A 9 -14.11 -3.54 9.16
C GLN A 9 -13.97 -4.57 10.28
N THR A 10 -15.04 -5.29 10.61
CA THR A 10 -15.05 -6.33 11.65
C THR A 10 -14.05 -7.44 11.32
N LEU A 11 -14.10 -8.01 10.12
CA LEU A 11 -13.17 -9.05 9.70
C LEU A 11 -11.72 -8.57 9.73
N ILE A 12 -11.48 -7.34 9.28
CA ILE A 12 -10.13 -6.73 9.29
C ILE A 12 -9.60 -6.64 10.71
N GLU A 13 -10.41 -6.20 11.67
CA GLU A 13 -9.99 -6.08 13.06
C GLU A 13 -9.79 -7.44 13.73
N GLU A 14 -10.71 -8.38 13.53
CA GLU A 14 -10.58 -9.75 14.01
C GLU A 14 -9.30 -10.42 13.50
N VAL A 15 -8.97 -10.23 12.22
CA VAL A 15 -7.75 -10.82 11.62
C VAL A 15 -6.49 -10.07 12.06
N ASN A 16 -6.43 -8.75 11.83
CA ASN A 16 -5.20 -8.00 12.07
C ASN A 16 -4.91 -7.85 13.56
N VAL A 17 -5.90 -7.57 14.39
CA VAL A 17 -5.71 -7.35 15.83
C VAL A 17 -5.90 -8.65 16.59
N GLY A 18 -7.06 -9.29 16.44
CA GLY A 18 -7.38 -10.54 17.14
C GLY A 18 -6.46 -11.70 16.74
N GLY A 19 -6.19 -11.87 15.45
CA GLY A 19 -5.25 -12.86 14.94
C GLY A 19 -3.83 -12.65 15.48
N THR A 20 -3.38 -11.40 15.57
CA THR A 20 -2.07 -11.06 16.15
C THR A 20 -2.02 -11.39 17.64
N ASP A 21 -3.05 -11.04 18.42
CA ASP A 21 -3.14 -11.42 19.84
C ASP A 21 -3.07 -12.94 20.03
N ASN A 22 -3.80 -13.69 19.19
CA ASN A 22 -3.82 -15.14 19.23
C ASN A 22 -2.44 -15.74 18.96
N LEU A 23 -1.71 -15.21 17.98
CA LEU A 23 -0.36 -15.67 17.65
C LEU A 23 0.65 -15.33 18.74
N LEU A 24 0.61 -14.12 19.30
CA LEU A 24 1.49 -13.72 20.41
C LEU A 24 1.29 -14.62 21.64
N ARG A 25 0.03 -14.86 22.03
CA ARG A 25 -0.32 -15.80 23.12
C ARG A 25 0.09 -17.23 22.80
N ALA A 26 -0.03 -17.66 21.54
CA ALA A 26 0.42 -18.98 21.13
C ALA A 26 1.95 -19.11 21.26
N CYS A 27 2.71 -18.09 20.85
CA CYS A 27 4.16 -18.07 21.00
C CYS A 27 4.59 -18.17 22.46
N GLN A 28 3.99 -17.38 23.35
CA GLN A 28 4.25 -17.41 24.80
C GLN A 28 3.98 -18.81 25.40
N ARG A 29 2.78 -19.35 25.16
CA ARG A 29 2.34 -20.66 25.69
C ARG A 29 3.10 -21.85 25.12
N ARG A 30 3.60 -21.75 23.88
CA ARG A 30 4.32 -22.83 23.19
C ARG A 30 5.83 -22.69 23.28
N GLY A 31 6.34 -21.60 23.85
CA GLY A 31 7.78 -21.36 23.95
C GLY A 31 8.43 -21.02 22.61
N VAL A 32 7.72 -20.38 21.69
CA VAL A 32 8.29 -19.91 20.42
C VAL A 32 9.02 -18.59 20.68
N PRO A 33 10.36 -18.53 20.54
CA PRO A 33 11.14 -17.41 21.08
C PRO A 33 11.24 -16.21 20.14
N ARG A 34 10.83 -16.34 18.86
CA ARG A 34 11.02 -15.32 17.82
C ARG A 34 9.72 -15.11 17.04
N PHE A 35 9.35 -13.85 16.85
CA PHE A 35 8.15 -13.47 16.11
C PHE A 35 8.43 -12.29 15.18
N VAL A 36 8.37 -12.52 13.86
CA VAL A 36 8.52 -11.47 12.85
C VAL A 36 7.13 -11.10 12.35
N TYR A 37 6.78 -9.81 12.46
CA TYR A 37 5.48 -9.29 12.04
C TYR A 37 5.59 -8.47 10.76
N THR A 38 4.85 -8.85 9.72
CA THR A 38 4.69 -8.02 8.53
C THR A 38 3.69 -6.91 8.82
N SER A 39 4.15 -5.67 8.92
CA SER A 39 3.36 -4.46 9.10
C SER A 39 3.20 -3.71 7.78
N THR A 40 3.25 -2.38 7.79
CA THR A 40 3.15 -1.51 6.61
C THR A 40 3.66 -0.11 6.94
N PHE A 41 4.24 0.62 5.99
CA PHE A 41 4.56 2.04 6.21
C PHE A 41 3.34 2.91 6.55
N ASN A 42 2.12 2.45 6.22
CA ASN A 42 0.88 3.17 6.53
C ASN A 42 0.63 3.36 8.04
N VAL A 43 1.41 2.71 8.92
CA VAL A 43 1.35 2.95 10.36
C VAL A 43 1.84 4.35 10.76
N VAL A 44 2.63 5.01 9.91
CA VAL A 44 3.12 6.39 10.10
C VAL A 44 2.59 7.37 9.04
N PHE A 45 1.95 6.88 7.97
CA PHE A 45 1.50 7.69 6.83
C PHE A 45 -0.03 7.80 6.75
N GLY A 46 -0.52 9.03 6.60
CA GLY A 46 -1.93 9.40 6.45
C GLY A 46 -2.20 10.39 5.32
N GLY A 47 -1.23 10.62 4.43
CA GLY A 47 -1.33 11.58 3.32
C GLY A 47 -0.45 12.83 3.46
N GLN A 48 0.35 12.92 4.51
CA GLN A 48 1.39 13.93 4.65
C GLN A 48 2.62 13.61 3.79
N VAL A 49 3.35 14.64 3.37
CA VAL A 49 4.61 14.44 2.63
C VAL A 49 5.70 13.93 3.57
N ILE A 50 6.34 12.83 3.20
CA ILE A 50 7.50 12.25 3.91
C ILE A 50 8.66 12.14 2.92
N ARG A 51 9.84 12.64 3.29
CA ARG A 51 11.04 12.51 2.47
C ARG A 51 12.13 11.90 3.32
N ASN A 52 12.58 10.71 2.93
CA ASN A 52 13.63 9.96 3.63
C ASN A 52 13.34 9.77 5.13
N GLY A 53 12.08 9.45 5.48
CA GLY A 53 11.67 9.26 6.87
C GLY A 53 12.25 7.97 7.45
N ASP A 54 12.61 7.95 8.73
CA ASP A 54 13.17 6.77 9.41
C ASP A 54 12.22 6.25 10.51
N GLU A 55 12.64 5.20 11.22
CA GLU A 55 11.83 4.56 12.26
C GLU A 55 11.61 5.42 13.52
N SER A 56 12.20 6.61 13.61
CA SER A 56 11.89 7.59 14.67
C SER A 56 10.55 8.30 14.44
N LEU A 57 9.98 8.20 13.22
CA LEU A 57 8.67 8.76 12.91
C LEU A 57 7.60 8.21 13.86
N PRO A 58 6.75 9.10 14.44
CA PRO A 58 5.69 8.66 15.32
C PRO A 58 4.64 7.87 14.55
N TYR A 59 4.02 6.91 15.23
CA TYR A 59 2.78 6.32 14.73
C TYR A 59 1.76 7.41 14.45
N LEU A 60 1.08 7.30 13.32
CA LEU A 60 -0.03 8.18 13.01
C LEU A 60 -1.13 7.97 14.07
N PRO A 61 -1.71 9.06 14.63
CA PRO A 61 -2.85 8.96 15.52
C PRO A 61 -3.99 8.13 14.90
N LEU A 62 -4.63 7.27 15.70
CA LEU A 62 -5.56 6.27 15.17
C LEU A 62 -6.75 6.86 14.39
N HIS A 63 -7.18 8.07 14.75
CA HIS A 63 -8.29 8.79 14.11
C HIS A 63 -7.88 9.49 12.79
N LEU A 64 -6.58 9.56 12.49
CA LEU A 64 -6.05 10.16 11.26
C LEU A 64 -5.72 9.12 10.20
N HIS A 65 -5.82 7.82 10.50
CA HIS A 65 -5.63 6.80 9.47
C HIS A 65 -6.74 6.89 8.42
N PRO A 66 -6.39 6.96 7.13
CA PRO A 66 -7.36 7.17 6.06
C PRO A 66 -8.13 5.88 5.73
N ASP A 67 -7.65 4.72 6.18
CA ASP A 67 -8.33 3.42 6.01
C ASP A 67 -8.23 2.53 7.26
N HIS A 68 -9.25 1.69 7.46
CA HIS A 68 -9.37 0.80 8.63
C HIS A 68 -8.27 -0.27 8.70
N TYR A 69 -7.77 -0.72 7.55
CA TYR A 69 -6.66 -1.66 7.49
C TYR A 69 -5.40 -1.02 8.09
N SER A 70 -5.03 0.19 7.69
CA SER A 70 -3.86 0.90 8.21
C SER A 70 -3.98 1.14 9.73
N ARG A 71 -5.18 1.52 10.20
CA ARG A 71 -5.48 1.66 11.63
C ARG A 71 -5.24 0.37 12.41
N THR A 72 -5.80 -0.75 11.94
CA THR A 72 -5.66 -2.04 12.64
C THR A 72 -4.24 -2.60 12.56
N LYS A 73 -3.50 -2.37 11.46
CA LYS A 73 -2.07 -2.70 11.38
C LYS A 73 -1.23 -1.90 12.37
N SER A 74 -1.56 -0.62 12.60
CA SER A 74 -0.90 0.23 13.62
C SER A 74 -1.12 -0.31 15.03
N ILE A 75 -2.35 -0.71 15.37
CA ILE A 75 -2.67 -1.35 16.66
C ILE A 75 -1.90 -2.65 16.83
N ALA A 76 -1.92 -3.51 15.81
CA ALA A 76 -1.26 -4.82 15.86
C ALA A 76 0.27 -4.72 15.93
N GLU A 77 0.90 -3.78 15.20
CA GLU A 77 2.35 -3.54 15.31
C GLU A 77 2.74 -3.12 16.72
N LYS A 78 2.01 -2.19 17.33
CA LYS A 78 2.26 -1.77 18.72
C LYS A 78 2.21 -2.95 19.69
N LYS A 79 1.16 -3.77 19.60
CA LYS A 79 1.01 -4.98 20.41
C LYS A 79 2.18 -5.96 20.25
N VAL A 80 2.66 -6.15 19.02
CA VAL A 80 3.82 -7.00 18.75
C VAL A 80 5.07 -6.46 19.42
N LEU A 81 5.35 -5.16 19.29
CA LEU A 81 6.52 -4.54 19.91
C LEU A 81 6.42 -4.48 21.44
N GLU A 82 5.23 -4.26 21.99
CA GLU A 82 4.95 -4.32 23.43
C GLU A 82 5.11 -5.73 24.00
N ALA A 83 4.80 -6.77 23.22
CA ALA A 83 5.00 -8.16 23.65
C ALA A 83 6.47 -8.59 23.68
N ASN A 84 7.39 -7.78 23.13
CA ASN A 84 8.82 -8.05 23.20
C ASN A 84 9.30 -8.10 24.65
N GLY A 85 10.06 -9.13 25.01
CA GLY A 85 10.53 -9.35 26.38
C GLY A 85 9.54 -10.13 27.26
N SER A 86 8.37 -10.53 26.75
CA SER A 86 7.43 -11.38 27.50
C SER A 86 8.05 -12.73 27.85
N ILE A 87 7.79 -13.23 29.05
CA ILE A 87 8.27 -14.55 29.50
C ILE A 87 7.62 -15.67 28.68
N LEU A 88 8.41 -16.69 28.32
CA LEU A 88 7.91 -17.91 27.69
C LEU A 88 7.55 -18.94 28.76
N GLU A 89 6.39 -19.59 28.65
CA GLU A 89 5.87 -20.47 29.71
C GLU A 89 6.56 -21.84 29.77
N ARG A 90 7.09 -22.33 28.64
CA ARG A 90 7.60 -23.70 28.50
C ARG A 90 9.11 -23.82 28.42
N VAL A 91 9.80 -22.69 28.23
CA VAL A 91 11.25 -22.64 28.01
C VAL A 91 11.79 -21.40 28.70
N ASP A 92 13.00 -21.50 29.25
CA ASP A 92 13.67 -20.35 29.83
C ASP A 92 13.99 -19.32 28.75
N GLY A 93 13.54 -18.10 28.94
CA GLY A 93 13.78 -16.99 28.04
C GLY A 93 12.56 -16.11 27.81
N VAL A 94 12.71 -15.22 26.83
CA VAL A 94 11.71 -14.21 26.49
C VAL A 94 11.37 -14.26 25.01
N LEU A 95 10.14 -13.90 24.69
CA LEU A 95 9.66 -13.65 23.35
C LEU A 95 10.38 -12.43 22.77
N ARG A 96 11.03 -12.60 21.63
CA ARG A 96 11.67 -11.52 20.89
C ARG A 96 10.89 -11.25 19.62
N THR A 97 10.51 -10.00 19.42
CA THR A 97 9.65 -9.60 18.30
C THR A 97 10.31 -8.52 17.48
N CYS A 98 9.96 -8.45 16.20
CA CYS A 98 10.26 -7.31 15.35
C CYS A 98 9.16 -7.11 14.30
N ALA A 99 9.10 -5.91 13.71
CA ALA A 99 8.13 -5.57 12.68
C ALA A 99 8.78 -5.05 11.40
N LEU A 100 8.30 -5.51 10.25
CA LEU A 100 8.72 -5.02 8.93
C LEU A 100 7.63 -4.12 8.35
N ARG A 101 7.99 -2.91 7.91
CA ARG A 101 7.10 -1.92 7.30
C ARG A 101 7.38 -1.87 5.79
N PRO A 102 6.89 -2.84 5.00
CA PRO A 102 7.13 -2.88 3.56
C PRO A 102 6.45 -1.72 2.84
N ALA A 103 7.12 -1.28 1.76
CA ALA A 103 6.61 -0.40 0.71
C ALA A 103 5.55 -1.11 -0.17
N GLY A 104 5.16 -0.50 -1.30
CA GLY A 104 4.23 -1.14 -2.24
C GLY A 104 4.81 -2.44 -2.81
N ILE A 105 4.17 -3.58 -2.55
CA ILE A 105 4.69 -4.89 -2.97
C ILE A 105 4.37 -5.11 -4.46
N TYR A 106 5.36 -5.53 -5.24
CA TYR A 106 5.20 -6.00 -6.61
C TYR A 106 6.00 -7.28 -6.84
N GLY A 107 5.71 -7.94 -7.95
CA GLY A 107 6.40 -9.16 -8.37
C GLY A 107 5.44 -10.21 -8.90
N PRO A 108 5.96 -11.27 -9.54
CA PRO A 108 5.17 -12.39 -10.01
C PRO A 108 4.32 -13.00 -8.88
N GLY A 109 3.03 -13.19 -9.12
CA GLY A 109 2.13 -13.80 -8.14
C GLY A 109 1.56 -12.85 -7.09
N GLU A 110 1.83 -11.54 -7.14
CA GLU A 110 1.07 -10.57 -6.36
C GLU A 110 -0.39 -10.57 -6.82
N GLN A 111 -1.33 -10.85 -5.90
CA GLN A 111 -2.72 -11.18 -6.25
C GLN A 111 -3.71 -10.03 -6.02
N ARG A 112 -3.30 -8.91 -5.42
CA ARG A 112 -4.24 -7.88 -4.94
C ARG A 112 -4.14 -6.58 -5.69
N HIS A 113 -2.94 -6.04 -5.87
CA HIS A 113 -2.74 -4.71 -6.45
C HIS A 113 -2.55 -4.76 -7.96
N LEU A 114 -1.62 -5.59 -8.43
CA LEU A 114 -1.27 -5.71 -9.84
C LEU A 114 -2.42 -6.23 -10.69
N PRO A 115 -3.19 -7.28 -10.32
CA PRO A 115 -4.31 -7.74 -11.14
C PRO A 115 -5.38 -6.66 -11.32
N ARG A 116 -5.58 -5.80 -10.31
CA ARG A 116 -6.52 -4.69 -10.40
C ARG A 116 -6.02 -3.61 -11.37
N ILE A 117 -4.73 -3.28 -11.32
CA ILE A 117 -4.11 -2.36 -12.29
C ILE A 117 -4.24 -2.91 -13.71
N VAL A 118 -3.88 -4.19 -13.92
CA VAL A 118 -4.00 -4.85 -15.23
C VAL A 118 -5.45 -4.83 -15.71
N SER A 119 -6.42 -5.13 -14.85
CA SER A 119 -7.84 -5.02 -15.21
C SER A 119 -8.24 -3.60 -15.62
N TYR A 120 -7.68 -2.55 -15.02
CA TYR A 120 -7.96 -1.15 -15.39
C TYR A 120 -7.31 -0.79 -16.74
N ILE A 121 -6.12 -1.31 -17.01
CA ILE A 121 -5.44 -1.15 -18.29
C ILE A 121 -6.27 -1.82 -19.40
N GLU A 122 -6.65 -3.08 -19.21
CA GLU A 122 -7.37 -3.87 -20.22
C GLU A 122 -8.77 -3.31 -20.52
N ARG A 123 -9.45 -2.77 -19.52
CA ARG A 123 -10.74 -2.08 -19.67
C ARG A 123 -10.62 -0.66 -20.23
N GLY A 124 -9.41 -0.20 -20.56
CA GLY A 124 -9.16 1.15 -21.06
C GLY A 124 -9.46 2.26 -20.05
N LEU A 125 -9.58 1.92 -18.75
CA LEU A 125 -9.87 2.83 -17.65
C LEU A 125 -8.62 3.58 -17.17
N PHE A 126 -7.44 3.04 -17.44
CA PHE A 126 -6.16 3.71 -17.17
C PHE A 126 -5.87 4.75 -18.27
N ARG A 127 -6.55 5.91 -18.21
CA ARG A 127 -6.54 6.94 -19.28
C ARG A 127 -5.83 8.25 -18.91
N PHE A 128 -5.50 8.43 -17.64
CA PHE A 128 -4.80 9.61 -17.14
C PHE A 128 -3.90 9.23 -15.97
N VAL A 129 -2.88 10.05 -15.76
CA VAL A 129 -2.08 10.08 -14.53
C VAL A 129 -2.49 11.30 -13.71
N TYR A 130 -2.09 11.39 -12.44
CA TYR A 130 -2.45 12.54 -11.62
C TYR A 130 -1.38 12.91 -10.59
N GLY A 131 -1.52 14.10 -10.00
CA GLY A 131 -0.59 14.62 -9.01
C GLY A 131 0.70 15.20 -9.62
N ASP A 132 1.64 15.60 -8.76
CA ASP A 132 2.92 16.17 -9.19
C ASP A 132 3.77 15.07 -9.90
N PRO A 133 4.28 15.29 -11.12
CA PRO A 133 5.18 14.35 -11.80
C PRO A 133 6.47 14.06 -11.01
N ARG A 134 6.84 14.94 -10.08
CA ARG A 134 7.99 14.78 -9.16
C ARG A 134 7.60 14.12 -7.84
N SER A 135 6.36 13.69 -7.67
CA SER A 135 5.98 12.88 -6.52
C SER A 135 6.71 11.54 -6.59
N LEU A 136 7.28 11.12 -5.45
CA LEU A 136 8.09 9.90 -5.35
C LEU A 136 7.47 8.99 -4.29
N VAL A 137 7.35 7.72 -4.64
CA VAL A 137 6.93 6.63 -3.76
C VAL A 137 7.95 5.50 -3.84
N GLU A 138 7.83 4.51 -2.99
CA GLU A 138 8.69 3.33 -3.04
C GLU A 138 7.90 2.04 -3.22
N PHE A 139 8.58 1.07 -3.81
CA PHE A 139 8.10 -0.28 -4.01
C PHE A 139 9.12 -1.27 -3.44
N VAL A 140 8.65 -2.49 -3.21
CA VAL A 140 9.49 -3.62 -2.79
C VAL A 140 9.14 -4.83 -3.62
N HIS A 141 10.16 -5.44 -4.22
CA HIS A 141 9.96 -6.71 -4.91
C HIS A 141 9.62 -7.82 -3.90
N VAL A 142 8.76 -8.76 -4.28
CA VAL A 142 8.32 -9.84 -3.38
C VAL A 142 9.50 -10.66 -2.84
N ASP A 143 10.53 -10.91 -3.66
CA ASP A 143 11.71 -11.66 -3.23
C ASP A 143 12.59 -10.85 -2.28
N ASN A 144 12.72 -9.54 -2.50
CA ASN A 144 13.40 -8.65 -1.55
C ASN A 144 12.66 -8.61 -0.21
N LEU A 145 11.32 -8.60 -0.23
CA LEU A 145 10.53 -8.68 0.99
C LEU A 145 10.70 -10.02 1.71
N VAL A 146 10.75 -11.14 0.98
CA VAL A 146 11.04 -12.46 1.57
C VAL A 146 12.43 -12.48 2.20
N GLN A 147 13.44 -11.94 1.51
CA GLN A 147 14.79 -11.82 2.04
C GLN A 147 14.81 -11.00 3.34
N ALA A 148 14.07 -9.88 3.40
CA ALA A 148 13.94 -9.08 4.62
C ALA A 148 13.34 -9.87 5.80
N HIS A 149 12.36 -10.75 5.56
CA HIS A 149 11.80 -11.61 6.62
C HIS A 149 12.82 -12.62 7.14
N ILE A 150 13.61 -13.21 6.25
CA ILE A 150 14.68 -14.15 6.62
C ILE A 150 15.73 -13.43 7.46
N LEU A 151 16.21 -12.27 7.00
CA LEU A 151 17.19 -11.46 7.72
C LEU A 151 16.69 -10.99 9.08
N ALA A 152 15.43 -10.55 9.17
CA ALA A 152 14.80 -10.18 10.44
C ALA A 152 14.73 -11.36 11.42
N SER A 153 14.36 -12.55 10.94
CA SER A 153 14.35 -13.77 11.75
C SER A 153 15.74 -14.16 12.26
N GLU A 154 16.77 -14.02 11.42
CA GLU A 154 18.17 -14.26 11.80
C GLU A 154 18.67 -13.22 12.81
N ALA A 155 18.35 -11.94 12.61
CA ALA A 155 18.72 -10.84 13.50
C ALA A 155 18.09 -10.96 14.91
N LEU A 156 17.03 -11.77 15.08
CA LEU A 156 16.45 -12.09 16.39
C LEU A 156 17.23 -13.19 17.15
N LYS A 157 18.19 -13.87 16.54
CA LYS A 157 18.95 -14.96 17.18
C LYS A 157 20.01 -14.45 18.15
N ALA A 158 20.41 -15.31 19.09
CA ALA A 158 21.37 -14.98 20.14
C ALA A 158 22.79 -14.73 19.60
N ASP A 159 23.21 -15.48 18.58
CA ASP A 159 24.49 -15.30 17.89
C ASP A 159 24.57 -13.97 17.11
N LYS A 160 23.42 -13.34 16.84
CA LYS A 160 23.30 -11.98 16.29
C LYS A 160 23.06 -10.90 17.35
N GLY A 161 23.20 -11.25 18.64
CA GLY A 161 22.99 -10.33 19.75
C GLY A 161 21.54 -9.84 19.91
N HIS A 162 20.57 -10.51 19.28
CA HIS A 162 19.17 -10.11 19.26
C HIS A 162 18.93 -8.68 18.75
N ILE A 163 19.74 -8.21 17.80
CA ILE A 163 19.75 -6.82 17.35
C ILE A 163 18.37 -6.33 16.86
N ALA A 164 17.54 -7.21 16.32
CA ALA A 164 16.18 -6.87 15.87
C ALA A 164 15.10 -6.87 16.98
N SER A 165 15.44 -7.25 18.21
CA SER A 165 14.50 -7.37 19.32
C SER A 165 13.84 -6.03 19.67
N GLY A 166 12.51 -5.97 19.60
CA GLY A 166 11.71 -4.77 19.86
C GLY A 166 11.81 -3.71 18.76
N GLN A 167 12.40 -4.03 17.61
CA GLN A 167 12.62 -3.07 16.53
C GLN A 167 11.56 -3.17 15.43
N SER A 168 11.33 -2.03 14.76
CA SER A 168 10.69 -1.99 13.44
C SER A 168 11.70 -1.54 12.38
N TYR A 169 11.42 -1.88 11.11
CA TYR A 169 12.27 -1.58 9.96
C TYR A 169 11.43 -1.22 8.73
N PHE A 170 11.76 -0.13 8.03
CA PHE A 170 11.24 0.10 6.68
C PHE A 170 11.94 -0.80 5.66
N ILE A 171 11.15 -1.39 4.76
CA ILE A 171 11.64 -2.32 3.74
C ILE A 171 11.14 -1.87 2.36
N SER A 172 12.08 -1.51 1.48
CA SER A 172 11.85 -1.14 0.08
C SER A 172 13.01 -1.62 -0.79
N ASP A 173 12.91 -1.40 -2.10
CA ASP A 173 14.03 -1.58 -3.03
C ASP A 173 15.02 -0.40 -3.00
N GLY A 174 14.73 0.65 -2.22
CA GLY A 174 15.59 1.82 -2.05
C GLY A 174 15.69 2.74 -3.28
N GLN A 175 14.72 2.64 -4.20
CA GLN A 175 14.65 3.43 -5.43
C GLN A 175 13.33 4.22 -5.49
N PRO A 176 13.28 5.42 -4.88
CA PRO A 176 12.10 6.28 -4.96
C PRO A 176 11.79 6.69 -6.40
N VAL A 177 10.57 6.44 -6.85
CA VAL A 177 10.13 6.64 -8.24
C VAL A 177 8.72 7.19 -8.27
N ASN A 178 8.33 7.87 -9.35
CA ASN A 178 6.93 8.27 -9.51
C ASN A 178 6.05 7.02 -9.67
N ASN A 179 4.93 6.97 -8.94
CA ASN A 179 4.02 5.82 -8.94
C ASN A 179 3.58 5.41 -10.35
N PHE A 180 3.22 6.36 -11.21
CA PHE A 180 2.72 6.03 -12.55
C PHE A 180 3.85 5.61 -13.48
N GLU A 181 4.99 6.29 -13.39
CA GLU A 181 6.18 5.94 -14.17
C GLU A 181 6.72 4.56 -13.80
N PHE A 182 6.62 4.16 -12.52
CA PHE A 182 6.93 2.81 -12.09
C PHE A 182 6.13 1.78 -12.88
N PHE A 183 4.83 1.97 -13.08
CA PHE A 183 3.98 1.04 -13.83
C PHE A 183 4.04 1.21 -15.37
N ARG A 184 4.81 2.17 -15.91
CA ARG A 184 4.93 2.35 -17.37
C ARG A 184 5.37 1.08 -18.11
N PRO A 185 6.42 0.35 -17.67
CA PRO A 185 6.83 -0.88 -18.33
C PRO A 185 5.75 -1.95 -18.34
N LEU A 186 4.89 -1.99 -17.30
CA LEU A 186 3.75 -2.91 -17.25
C LEU A 186 2.70 -2.57 -18.31
N VAL A 187 2.32 -1.29 -18.43
CA VAL A 187 1.31 -0.83 -19.39
C VAL A 187 1.79 -1.06 -20.82
N GLU A 188 3.00 -0.59 -21.14
CA GLU A 188 3.59 -0.69 -22.47
C GLU A 188 3.93 -2.13 -22.82
N GLY A 189 4.45 -2.89 -21.85
CA GLY A 189 4.77 -4.31 -21.99
C GLY A 189 3.56 -5.20 -22.29
N LEU A 190 2.37 -4.81 -21.83
CA LEU A 190 1.09 -5.47 -22.16
C LEU A 190 0.48 -5.01 -23.50
N GLY A 191 1.14 -4.10 -24.22
CA GLY A 191 0.71 -3.62 -25.54
C GLY A 191 -0.31 -2.48 -25.49
N TYR A 192 -0.40 -1.76 -24.36
CA TYR A 192 -1.27 -0.59 -24.21
C TYR A 192 -0.46 0.71 -24.23
N THR A 193 -1.09 1.80 -24.67
CA THR A 193 -0.46 3.12 -24.70
C THR A 193 -0.48 3.75 -23.31
N PHE A 194 0.67 4.19 -22.82
CA PHE A 194 0.75 4.90 -21.55
C PHE A 194 0.08 6.28 -21.63
N PRO A 195 -0.77 6.67 -20.65
CA PRO A 195 -1.44 7.97 -20.64
C PRO A 195 -0.49 9.17 -20.60
N SER A 196 -0.76 10.18 -21.42
CA SER A 196 -0.05 11.47 -21.41
C SER A 196 -0.78 12.56 -20.61
N THR A 197 -2.10 12.45 -20.47
CA THR A 197 -2.92 13.43 -19.75
C THR A 197 -2.69 13.33 -18.25
N ARG A 198 -2.34 14.47 -17.63
CA ARG A 198 -2.15 14.57 -16.18
C ARG A 198 -3.20 15.47 -15.55
N LEU A 199 -3.89 14.97 -14.53
CA LEU A 199 -4.93 15.69 -13.79
C LEU A 199 -4.41 16.19 -12.41
N PRO A 200 -4.90 17.33 -11.91
CA PRO A 200 -4.55 17.80 -10.56
C PRO A 200 -4.96 16.80 -9.48
N LEU A 201 -4.14 16.65 -8.44
CA LEU A 201 -4.42 15.73 -7.31
C LEU A 201 -5.75 16.06 -6.63
N THR A 202 -6.03 17.35 -6.44
CA THR A 202 -7.26 17.85 -5.79
C THR A 202 -8.51 17.43 -6.56
N LEU A 203 -8.48 17.47 -7.88
CA LEU A 203 -9.59 17.03 -8.73
C LEU A 203 -9.92 15.55 -8.48
N ILE A 204 -8.89 14.71 -8.52
CA ILE A 204 -9.04 13.25 -8.31
C ILE A 204 -9.44 12.94 -6.87
N TYR A 205 -8.92 13.70 -5.91
CA TYR A 205 -9.31 13.57 -4.50
C TYR A 205 -10.80 13.91 -4.28
N CYS A 206 -11.29 15.01 -4.87
CA CYS A 206 -12.71 15.37 -4.81
C CYS A 206 -13.58 14.29 -5.46
N PHE A 207 -13.16 13.74 -6.61
CA PHE A 207 -13.86 12.63 -7.24
C PHE A 207 -13.90 11.39 -6.33
N ALA A 208 -12.76 10.99 -5.74
CA ALA A 208 -12.69 9.88 -4.81
C ALA A 208 -13.62 10.10 -3.60
N PHE A 209 -13.61 11.30 -3.01
CA PHE A 209 -14.51 11.68 -1.92
C PHE A 209 -15.99 11.51 -2.29
N LEU A 210 -16.39 12.00 -3.48
CA LEU A 210 -17.77 11.84 -3.95
C LEU A 210 -18.13 10.38 -4.17
N THR A 211 -17.24 9.57 -4.75
CA THR A 211 -17.52 8.14 -4.93
C THR A 211 -17.64 7.39 -3.61
N GLU A 212 -16.85 7.75 -2.60
CA GLU A 212 -16.97 7.22 -1.24
C GLU A 212 -18.30 7.65 -0.59
N LEU A 213 -18.72 8.91 -0.76
CA LEU A 213 -20.00 9.41 -0.26
C LEU A 213 -21.20 8.71 -0.91
N ILE A 214 -21.16 8.55 -2.23
CA ILE A 214 -22.20 7.82 -2.98
C ILE A 214 -22.22 6.35 -2.55
N HIS A 215 -21.06 5.72 -2.36
CA HIS A 215 -20.99 4.36 -1.83
C HIS A 215 -21.54 4.28 -0.40
N PHE A 216 -21.30 5.28 0.45
CA PHE A 216 -21.87 5.31 1.79
C PHE A 216 -23.41 5.38 1.77
N ILE A 217 -23.99 6.18 0.87
CA ILE A 217 -25.44 6.39 0.76
C ILE A 217 -26.13 5.20 0.04
N LEU A 218 -25.58 4.76 -1.09
CA LEU A 218 -26.18 3.74 -1.95
C LEU A 218 -25.66 2.33 -1.69
N GLY A 219 -24.55 2.17 -0.97
CA GLY A 219 -23.89 0.88 -0.73
C GLY A 219 -24.74 -0.12 0.07
N GLN A 220 -25.71 0.38 0.83
CA GLN A 220 -26.71 -0.47 1.49
C GLN A 220 -27.71 -1.10 0.51
N LEU A 221 -27.88 -0.51 -0.68
CA LEU A 221 -28.80 -0.96 -1.73
C LEU A 221 -28.05 -1.60 -2.92
N TYR A 222 -26.83 -1.14 -3.22
CA TYR A 222 -25.99 -1.63 -4.32
C TYR A 222 -24.50 -1.53 -3.98
N ASN A 223 -23.86 -2.68 -3.79
CA ASN A 223 -22.48 -2.77 -3.33
C ASN A 223 -21.48 -2.65 -4.51
N PHE A 224 -21.31 -1.45 -5.06
CA PHE A 224 -20.29 -1.17 -6.08
C PHE A 224 -18.96 -0.75 -5.43
N GLN A 225 -17.83 -1.21 -5.95
CA GLN A 225 -16.51 -0.77 -5.49
C GLN A 225 -16.16 0.61 -6.06
N PRO A 226 -15.73 1.57 -5.22
CA PRO A 226 -15.11 2.80 -5.69
C PRO A 226 -13.87 2.46 -6.54
N PHE A 227 -13.73 3.11 -7.69
CA PHE A 227 -12.59 2.91 -8.60
C PHE A 227 -11.27 3.39 -7.97
N LEU A 228 -11.34 4.48 -7.21
CA LEU A 228 -10.27 5.14 -6.47
C LEU A 228 -10.82 5.64 -5.13
N THR A 229 -10.16 5.29 -4.03
CA THR A 229 -10.41 5.85 -2.69
C THR A 229 -9.49 7.03 -2.40
N ARG A 230 -9.87 7.92 -1.49
CA ARG A 230 -9.02 9.05 -1.04
C ARG A 230 -7.66 8.58 -0.55
N THR A 231 -7.65 7.46 0.16
CA THR A 231 -6.46 6.76 0.63
C THR A 231 -5.52 6.40 -0.52
N GLU A 232 -6.06 5.82 -1.60
CA GLU A 232 -5.26 5.44 -2.77
C GLU A 232 -4.71 6.67 -3.47
N VAL A 233 -5.51 7.74 -3.60
CA VAL A 233 -5.05 9.01 -4.20
C VAL A 233 -3.84 9.56 -3.45
N TYR A 234 -3.85 9.55 -2.11
CA TYR A 234 -2.68 9.95 -1.33
C TYR A 234 -1.50 9.01 -1.50
N LYS A 235 -1.71 7.69 -1.47
CA LYS A 235 -0.65 6.68 -1.64
C LYS A 235 0.00 6.70 -3.03
N THR A 236 -0.66 7.21 -4.06
CA THR A 236 -0.08 7.26 -5.42
C THR A 236 0.39 8.65 -5.83
N GLY A 237 -0.13 9.71 -5.19
CA GLY A 237 0.03 11.09 -5.64
C GLY A 237 0.79 12.01 -4.68
N VAL A 238 1.10 11.57 -3.46
CA VAL A 238 1.87 12.34 -2.46
C VAL A 238 3.24 11.70 -2.26
N THR A 239 4.29 12.53 -2.20
CA THR A 239 5.65 12.03 -1.94
C THR A 239 5.76 11.39 -0.55
N HIS A 240 6.15 10.12 -0.51
CA HIS A 240 6.50 9.40 0.72
C HIS A 240 7.53 8.31 0.40
N TYR A 241 8.70 8.38 1.03
CA TYR A 241 9.73 7.36 0.96
C TYR A 241 10.55 7.37 2.24
N PHE A 242 11.18 6.25 2.56
CA PHE A 242 11.76 5.96 3.87
C PHE A 242 13.22 5.55 3.78
N SER A 243 13.98 5.83 4.83
CA SER A 243 15.38 5.44 4.94
C SER A 243 15.49 3.94 5.21
N LEU A 244 16.37 3.27 4.48
CA LEU A 244 16.75 1.88 4.70
C LEU A 244 18.01 1.72 5.57
N GLU A 245 18.56 2.82 6.10
CA GLU A 245 19.84 2.78 6.83
C GLU A 245 19.80 1.84 8.04
N LYS A 246 18.70 1.83 8.78
CA LYS A 246 18.52 0.94 9.93
C LYS A 246 18.47 -0.53 9.50
N ALA A 247 17.69 -0.85 8.47
CA ALA A 247 17.58 -2.20 7.92
C ALA A 247 18.93 -2.69 7.37
N ARG A 248 19.69 -1.83 6.67
CA ARG A 248 21.04 -2.14 6.19
C ARG A 248 22.00 -2.43 7.36
N ARG A 249 22.04 -1.55 8.35
CA ARG A 249 22.96 -1.65 9.49
C ARG A 249 22.67 -2.85 10.40
N GLU A 250 21.40 -3.10 10.70
CA GLU A 250 21.02 -4.06 11.73
C GLU A 250 20.63 -5.44 11.16
N LEU A 251 20.06 -5.48 9.94
CA LEU A 251 19.66 -6.73 9.30
C LEU A 251 20.63 -7.18 8.21
N GLY A 252 21.53 -6.31 7.73
CA GLY A 252 22.31 -6.56 6.52
C GLY A 252 21.44 -6.56 5.26
N TYR A 253 20.32 -5.82 5.27
CA TYR A 253 19.36 -5.81 4.17
C TYR A 253 19.88 -4.98 2.99
N GLU A 254 20.21 -5.67 1.90
CA GLU A 254 20.60 -5.06 0.61
C GLU A 254 19.64 -5.56 -0.48
N PRO A 255 18.71 -4.70 -0.96
CA PRO A 255 17.75 -5.10 -1.98
C PRO A 255 18.46 -5.42 -3.30
N GLN A 256 18.08 -6.52 -3.93
CA GLN A 256 18.53 -6.87 -5.26
C GLN A 256 17.75 -6.05 -6.31
N PRO A 257 18.37 -5.73 -7.46
CA PRO A 257 17.68 -5.02 -8.53
C PRO A 257 16.68 -5.96 -9.21
N PHE A 258 15.41 -5.55 -9.22
CA PHE A 258 14.34 -6.19 -9.97
C PHE A 258 13.69 -5.18 -10.91
N ASP A 259 13.04 -5.67 -11.95
CA ASP A 259 12.26 -4.86 -12.89
C ASP A 259 10.85 -5.44 -13.07
N LEU A 260 10.00 -4.73 -13.80
CA LEU A 260 8.63 -5.18 -14.07
C LEU A 260 8.53 -6.14 -15.25
N GLN A 261 9.61 -6.50 -15.93
CA GLN A 261 9.55 -7.37 -17.11
C GLN A 261 9.03 -8.75 -16.72
N GLU A 262 9.49 -9.31 -15.61
CA GLU A 262 8.99 -10.60 -15.12
C GLU A 262 7.50 -10.56 -14.77
N VAL A 263 7.01 -9.41 -14.28
CA VAL A 263 5.59 -9.19 -14.00
C VAL A 263 4.80 -9.16 -15.30
N VAL A 264 5.30 -8.45 -16.31
CA VAL A 264 4.69 -8.43 -17.66
C VAL A 264 4.58 -9.85 -18.22
N GLU A 265 5.66 -10.61 -18.19
CA GLU A 265 5.66 -11.99 -18.69
C GLU A 265 4.74 -12.91 -17.87
N TRP A 266 4.67 -12.72 -16.56
CA TRP A 266 3.75 -13.46 -15.68
C TRP A 266 2.28 -13.25 -16.06
N PHE A 267 1.90 -12.00 -16.40
CA PHE A 267 0.54 -11.66 -16.83
C PHE A 267 0.26 -12.14 -18.27
N LYS A 268 1.21 -11.96 -19.21
CA LYS A 268 1.09 -12.47 -20.58
C LYS A 268 0.88 -13.98 -20.62
N ALA A 269 1.65 -14.73 -19.83
CA ALA A 269 1.52 -16.18 -19.71
C ALA A 269 0.12 -16.63 -19.22
N ARG A 270 -0.66 -15.71 -18.62
CA ARG A 270 -2.03 -15.93 -18.14
C ARG A 270 -3.10 -15.35 -19.06
N GLY A 271 -2.72 -14.92 -20.27
CA GLY A 271 -3.63 -14.43 -21.29
C GLY A 271 -3.99 -12.95 -21.17
N HIS A 272 -3.26 -12.19 -20.33
CA HIS A 272 -3.41 -10.73 -20.27
C HIS A 272 -2.61 -10.02 -21.36
N GLY A 273 -3.07 -8.83 -21.74
CA GLY A 273 -2.44 -8.03 -22.80
C GLY A 273 -3.26 -7.94 -24.09
N LYS A 274 -2.90 -6.98 -24.94
CA LYS A 274 -3.67 -6.68 -26.16
C LYS A 274 -3.57 -7.82 -27.17
N SER A 275 -4.71 -8.42 -27.54
CA SER A 275 -4.76 -9.42 -28.61
C SER A 275 -4.60 -8.74 -29.97
N PRO A 276 -3.92 -9.37 -30.95
CA PRO A 276 -3.84 -8.84 -32.31
C PRO A 276 -5.25 -8.84 -32.93
N GLY A 277 -5.91 -7.67 -32.95
CA GLY A 277 -7.23 -7.48 -33.58
C GLY A 277 -8.32 -6.83 -32.72
N SER A 278 -8.09 -6.57 -31.42
CA SER A 278 -9.12 -5.92 -30.59
C SER A 278 -9.26 -4.43 -30.94
N ARG A 279 -10.39 -4.05 -31.54
CA ARG A 279 -10.76 -2.64 -31.77
C ARG A 279 -11.28 -2.05 -30.46
N ASP A 280 -10.71 -0.91 -30.05
CA ASP A 280 -11.10 -0.16 -28.86
C ASP A 280 -12.57 0.28 -28.97
N SER A 281 -13.46 -0.53 -28.41
CA SER A 281 -14.90 -0.28 -28.39
C SER A 281 -15.26 0.13 -26.97
N GLU A 282 -15.10 1.42 -26.63
CA GLU A 282 -15.83 2.09 -25.53
C GLU A 282 -15.36 3.56 -25.39
N CYS A 283 -16.02 4.45 -26.13
CA CYS A 283 -15.74 5.89 -26.16
C CYS A 283 -16.83 6.74 -25.45
N LEU A 284 -17.97 6.14 -25.06
CA LEU A 284 -19.15 6.88 -24.60
C LEU A 284 -19.21 7.14 -23.08
N ILE A 285 -18.77 6.17 -22.25
CA ILE A 285 -18.84 6.29 -20.78
C ILE A 285 -17.83 7.33 -20.26
N TRP A 286 -16.66 7.40 -20.90
CA TRP A 286 -15.59 8.32 -20.52
C TRP A 286 -15.87 9.78 -20.88
N GLY A 287 -16.60 10.04 -21.97
CA GLY A 287 -17.08 11.40 -22.28
C GLY A 287 -17.93 11.97 -21.14
N GLY A 288 -18.81 11.14 -20.56
CA GLY A 288 -19.62 11.51 -19.40
C GLY A 288 -18.81 11.71 -18.13
N LEU A 289 -17.84 10.84 -17.84
CA LEU A 289 -16.99 10.95 -16.65
C LEU A 289 -16.05 12.17 -16.72
N LEU A 290 -15.47 12.44 -17.89
CA LEU A 290 -14.62 13.61 -18.12
C LEU A 290 -15.42 14.91 -18.04
N ALA A 291 -16.64 14.93 -18.61
CA ALA A 291 -17.56 16.05 -18.49
C ALA A 291 -17.95 16.31 -17.03
N PHE A 292 -18.24 15.25 -16.26
CA PHE A 292 -18.53 15.36 -14.83
C PHE A 292 -17.33 15.92 -14.03
N LEU A 293 -16.12 15.42 -14.30
CA LEU A 293 -14.89 15.92 -13.67
C LEU A 293 -14.62 17.39 -14.02
N LEU A 294 -14.86 17.79 -15.28
CA LEU A 294 -14.74 19.19 -15.71
C LEU A 294 -15.77 20.10 -15.04
N VAL A 295 -17.03 19.67 -14.93
CA VAL A 295 -18.09 20.41 -14.22
C VAL A 295 -17.73 20.60 -12.75
N MET A 296 -17.23 19.56 -12.09
CA MET A 296 -16.76 19.65 -10.71
C MET A 296 -15.55 20.59 -10.55
N SER A 297 -14.62 20.59 -11.52
CA SER A 297 -13.49 21.54 -11.55
C SER A 297 -13.98 22.98 -11.63
N MET A 298 -14.97 23.28 -12.48
CA MET A 298 -15.54 24.63 -12.60
C MET A 298 -16.25 25.06 -11.31
N LEU A 299 -16.93 24.14 -10.63
CA LEU A 299 -17.59 24.42 -9.35
C LEU A 299 -16.60 24.74 -8.22
N THR A 300 -15.41 24.15 -8.23
CA THR A 300 -14.33 24.48 -7.26
C THR A 300 -13.59 25.78 -7.55
N TRP A 301 -13.74 26.34 -8.76
CA TRP A 301 -13.13 27.59 -9.20
C TRP A 301 -14.07 28.80 -9.11
N LEU A 302 -15.36 28.58 -8.84
CA LEU A 302 -16.27 29.67 -8.53
C LEU A 302 -15.91 30.23 -7.16
N PRO A 303 -15.55 31.53 -7.04
CA PRO A 303 -15.37 32.16 -5.74
C PRO A 303 -16.65 31.94 -4.95
N SER A 304 -16.52 31.51 -3.70
CA SER A 304 -17.64 31.44 -2.77
C SER A 304 -18.31 32.82 -2.73
N LEU A 305 -19.42 32.97 -3.45
CA LEU A 305 -20.31 34.11 -3.34
C LEU A 305 -20.82 34.08 -1.89
N THR A 306 -20.17 34.87 -1.05
CA THR A 306 -20.62 35.21 0.29
C THR A 306 -22.01 35.81 0.15
N LEU A 307 -23.04 35.00 0.43
CA LEU A 307 -24.38 35.49 0.71
C LEU A 307 -24.33 36.20 2.06
N SER A 308 -24.02 37.49 2.02
CA SER A 308 -24.34 38.43 3.09
C SER A 308 -25.80 38.87 2.91
N ALA A 309 -26.70 38.33 3.74
CA ALA A 309 -27.95 38.94 4.17
C ALA A 309 -28.40 38.27 5.46
#